data_AF-R1GGZ0-F1
#
_entry.id   AF-R1GGZ0-F1
#
_cell.length_a   1.000
_cell.length_b   1.000
_cell.length_c   1.000
_cell.angle_alpha   90.00
_cell.angle_beta   90.00
_cell.angle_gamma   90.00
#
_symmetry.space_group_name_H-M   'P 1'
#
loop_
_entity.id
_entity.type
_entity.pdbx_description
1 polymer ?
#
loop_
_entity_poly.entity_id
_entity_poly.type
_entity_poly.pdbx_seq_one_letter_code
_entity_poly.pdbx_strand_id
1 'polypeptide(L)'
;MRRQLSDTAARMFLERGFDAVRVADVGEACGVSEKTVFNYFPNKEALLLDRLEATADALRAHLPDPALTPVSAMLTILDDELDSLATALAADADSDRALARYREFGDLIRNTPSLRAYLSDIADRFVDIAAEALASRTGLRPDDPEPQIAAATLLGMWRVQFHALRTHVRPGHPVPAAIDAVAREVRRAARLAEAGLAAFPAVP
;
A
#
# COMPACT_ATOMS: atom_id res chain seq x y z
N MET A 1 -19.08 -8.91 3.11
CA MET A 1 -19.55 -8.06 1.99
C MET A 1 -18.43 -7.21 1.41
N ARG A 2 -17.82 -6.25 2.14
CA ARG A 2 -16.73 -5.37 1.62
C ARG A 2 -15.64 -6.12 0.82
N ARG A 3 -14.99 -7.12 1.42
CA ARG A 3 -13.96 -7.95 0.76
C ARG A 3 -14.47 -8.66 -0.49
N GLN A 4 -15.67 -9.23 -0.45
CA GLN A 4 -16.27 -9.92 -1.61
C GLN A 4 -16.48 -8.97 -2.81
N LEU A 5 -16.93 -7.74 -2.55
CA LEU A 5 -17.06 -6.70 -3.57
C LEU A 5 -15.70 -6.31 -4.15
N SER A 6 -14.69 -6.13 -3.29
CA SER A 6 -13.30 -5.83 -3.69
C SER A 6 -12.71 -6.92 -4.58
N ASP A 7 -12.76 -8.18 -4.12
CA ASP A 7 -12.25 -9.34 -4.86
C ASP A 7 -12.95 -9.50 -6.22
N THR A 8 -14.27 -9.29 -6.26
CA THR A 8 -15.08 -9.37 -7.48
C THR A 8 -14.72 -8.24 -8.45
N ALA A 9 -14.59 -7.01 -7.95
CA ALA A 9 -14.20 -5.86 -8.73
C ALA A 9 -12.79 -6.03 -9.32
N ALA A 10 -11.81 -6.43 -8.50
CA ALA A 10 -10.44 -6.70 -8.92
C ALA A 10 -10.39 -7.70 -10.08
N ARG A 11 -11.11 -8.82 -9.96
CA ARG A 11 -11.23 -9.82 -11.03
C ARG A 11 -11.84 -9.22 -12.30
N MET A 12 -12.96 -8.50 -12.19
CA MET A 12 -13.63 -7.91 -13.34
C MET A 12 -12.79 -6.85 -14.04
N PHE A 13 -12.07 -6.01 -13.28
CA PHE A 13 -11.19 -4.99 -13.85
C PHE A 13 -9.97 -5.59 -14.54
N LEU A 14 -9.43 -6.71 -14.04
CA LEU A 14 -8.37 -7.44 -14.72
C LEU A 14 -8.87 -8.08 -16.04
N GLU A 15 -10.06 -8.68 -16.03
CA GLU A 15 -10.61 -9.37 -17.21
C GLU A 15 -11.09 -8.41 -18.31
N ARG A 16 -11.70 -7.28 -17.93
CA ARG A 16 -12.43 -6.40 -18.87
C ARG A 16 -11.84 -4.99 -18.97
N GLY A 17 -10.87 -4.66 -18.13
CA GLY A 17 -10.33 -3.31 -17.98
C GLY A 17 -11.11 -2.47 -16.97
N PHE A 18 -10.41 -1.53 -16.32
CA PHE A 18 -11.03 -0.66 -15.32
C PHE A 18 -12.19 0.14 -15.90
N ASP A 19 -11.98 0.86 -17.00
CA ASP A 19 -12.98 1.79 -17.58
C ASP A 19 -14.26 1.10 -18.08
N ALA A 20 -14.15 -0.14 -18.56
CA ALA A 20 -15.27 -0.88 -19.13
C ALA A 20 -16.27 -1.41 -18.09
N VAL A 21 -15.87 -1.57 -16.83
CA VAL A 21 -16.70 -2.13 -15.76
C VAL A 21 -17.38 -1.02 -14.97
N ARG A 22 -18.69 -1.11 -14.77
CA ARG A 22 -19.45 -0.18 -13.92
C ARG A 22 -19.56 -0.70 -12.49
N VAL A 23 -19.77 0.21 -11.52
CA VAL A 23 -20.01 -0.16 -10.12
C VAL A 23 -21.28 -1.03 -10.00
N ALA A 24 -22.31 -0.72 -10.77
CA ALA A 24 -23.51 -1.55 -10.88
C ALA A 24 -23.21 -3.00 -11.32
N ASP A 25 -22.32 -3.21 -12.28
CA ASP A 25 -21.95 -4.56 -12.76
C ASP A 25 -21.30 -5.39 -11.64
N VAL A 26 -20.47 -4.75 -10.81
CA VAL A 26 -19.86 -5.39 -9.63
C VAL A 26 -20.93 -5.74 -8.59
N GLY A 27 -21.87 -4.81 -8.34
CA GLY A 27 -23.00 -5.04 -7.45
C GLY A 27 -23.84 -6.24 -7.89
N GLU A 28 -24.22 -6.28 -9.17
CA GLU A 28 -24.98 -7.38 -9.77
C GLU A 28 -24.24 -8.72 -9.62
N ALA A 29 -22.93 -8.76 -9.91
CA ALA A 29 -22.11 -9.95 -9.74
C ALA A 29 -22.04 -10.44 -8.27
N CYS A 30 -22.24 -9.55 -7.30
CA CYS A 30 -22.31 -9.86 -5.87
C CYS A 30 -23.74 -10.02 -5.32
N GLY A 31 -24.78 -9.89 -6.16
CA GLY A 31 -26.17 -9.97 -5.73
C GLY A 31 -26.65 -8.79 -4.88
N VAL A 32 -26.03 -7.61 -5.02
CA VAL A 32 -26.39 -6.39 -4.28
C VAL A 32 -26.62 -5.20 -5.22
N SER A 33 -27.38 -4.20 -4.74
CA SER A 33 -27.59 -2.98 -5.53
C SER A 33 -26.33 -2.13 -5.62
N GLU A 34 -26.22 -1.30 -6.66
CA GLU A 34 -25.15 -0.28 -6.78
C GLU A 34 -25.08 0.63 -5.54
N LYS A 35 -26.24 1.02 -5.00
CA LYS A 35 -26.32 1.79 -3.75
C LYS A 35 -25.66 1.06 -2.58
N THR A 36 -25.84 -0.25 -2.49
CA THR A 36 -25.19 -1.08 -1.47
C THR A 36 -23.67 -1.08 -1.65
N VAL A 37 -23.17 -1.10 -2.89
CA VAL A 37 -21.73 -0.97 -3.15
C VAL A 37 -21.19 0.37 -2.66
N PHE A 38 -21.90 1.47 -2.98
CA PHE A 38 -21.51 2.81 -2.52
C PHE A 38 -21.56 3.01 -1.00
N ASN A 39 -22.39 2.24 -0.28
CA ASN A 39 -22.36 2.23 1.19
C ASN A 39 -21.03 1.70 1.74
N TYR A 40 -20.32 0.84 0.99
CA TYR A 40 -19.01 0.34 1.38
C TYR A 40 -17.87 1.17 0.76
N PHE A 41 -18.02 1.59 -0.49
CA PHE A 41 -16.94 2.23 -1.25
C PHE A 41 -17.38 3.60 -1.76
N PRO A 42 -16.68 4.70 -1.42
CA PRO A 42 -17.12 6.04 -1.80
C PRO A 42 -17.09 6.29 -3.30
N ASN A 43 -16.24 5.56 -4.04
CA ASN A 43 -16.08 5.65 -5.47
C ASN A 43 -15.63 4.29 -6.05
N LYS A 44 -15.49 4.23 -7.37
CA LYS A 44 -15.12 3.02 -8.10
C LYS A 44 -13.67 2.61 -7.80
N GLU A 45 -12.77 3.58 -7.70
CA GLU A 45 -11.34 3.37 -7.44
C GLU A 45 -11.12 2.70 -6.07
N ALA A 46 -11.94 3.03 -5.07
CA ALA A 46 -11.90 2.43 -3.74
C ALA A 46 -12.20 0.92 -3.73
N LEU A 47 -12.86 0.38 -4.78
CA LEU A 47 -13.08 -1.06 -4.92
C LEU A 47 -11.77 -1.85 -5.11
N LEU A 48 -10.70 -1.21 -5.57
CA LEU A 48 -9.40 -1.84 -5.75
C LEU A 48 -8.50 -1.77 -4.51
N LEU A 49 -8.81 -0.88 -3.57
CA LEU A 49 -7.95 -0.53 -2.45
C LEU A 49 -8.74 -0.69 -1.15
N ASP A 50 -9.10 -1.92 -0.80
CA ASP A 50 -9.94 -2.18 0.38
C ASP A 50 -9.15 -2.17 1.71
N ARG A 51 -7.82 -2.18 1.65
CA ARG A 51 -6.91 -2.20 2.81
C ARG A 51 -6.59 -0.83 3.41
N LEU A 52 -7.12 0.26 2.83
CA LEU A 52 -6.75 1.62 3.24
C LEU A 52 -7.02 1.92 4.72
N GLU A 53 -8.15 1.43 5.24
CA GLU A 53 -8.47 1.63 6.66
C GLU A 53 -7.51 0.84 7.55
N ALA A 54 -7.18 -0.40 7.19
CA ALA A 54 -6.24 -1.21 7.95
C ALA A 54 -4.83 -0.57 7.98
N THR A 55 -4.41 0.03 6.86
CA THR A 55 -3.15 0.78 6.80
C THR A 55 -3.22 2.06 7.65
N ALA A 56 -4.32 2.82 7.60
CA ALA A 56 -4.52 3.99 8.47
C ALA A 56 -4.48 3.61 9.95
N ASP A 57 -5.13 2.51 10.33
CA ASP A 57 -5.14 2.00 11.71
C ASP A 57 -3.75 1.55 12.16
N ALA A 58 -2.98 0.90 11.29
CA ALA A 58 -1.59 0.53 11.58
C ALA A 58 -0.72 1.77 11.84
N LEU A 59 -0.85 2.83 11.02
CA LEU A 59 -0.15 4.09 11.25
C LEU A 59 -0.53 4.71 12.60
N ARG A 60 -1.82 4.78 12.91
CA ARG A 60 -2.33 5.31 14.20
C ARG A 60 -1.89 4.47 15.40
N ALA A 61 -1.74 3.17 15.23
CA ALA A 61 -1.37 2.26 16.31
C ALA A 61 0.14 2.30 16.60
N HIS A 62 0.98 2.26 15.57
CA HIS A 62 2.42 2.06 15.74
C HIS A 62 3.24 3.35 15.78
N LEU A 63 2.89 4.36 14.96
CA LEU A 63 3.68 5.58 14.91
C LEU A 63 3.72 6.36 16.23
N PRO A 64 2.68 6.42 17.08
CA PRO A 64 2.79 7.15 18.34
C PRO A 64 3.47 6.36 19.47
N ASP A 65 3.80 5.08 19.28
CA ASP A 65 4.35 4.21 20.34
C ASP A 65 5.75 4.66 20.81
N PRO A 66 5.91 5.16 22.04
CA PRO A 66 7.21 5.66 22.54
C PRO A 66 8.27 4.56 22.68
N ALA A 67 7.89 3.27 22.69
CA ALA A 67 8.84 2.16 22.75
C ALA A 67 9.58 1.94 21.42
N LEU A 68 9.08 2.49 20.31
CA LEU A 68 9.65 2.35 18.98
C LEU A 68 10.20 3.69 18.47
N THR A 69 11.25 3.63 17.66
CA THR A 69 11.60 4.77 16.80
C THR A 69 10.55 4.87 15.67
N PRO A 70 10.30 6.07 15.10
CA PRO A 70 9.37 6.19 13.97
C PRO A 70 9.73 5.30 12.78
N VAL A 71 11.04 5.09 12.53
CA VAL A 71 11.52 4.21 11.46
C VAL A 71 11.23 2.74 11.79
N SER A 72 11.52 2.29 13.01
CA SER A 72 11.20 0.91 13.42
C SER A 72 9.69 0.64 13.38
N ALA A 73 8.86 1.59 13.80
CA ALA A 73 7.41 1.50 13.68
C ALA A 73 6.96 1.35 12.22
N MET A 74 7.52 2.16 11.31
CA MET A 74 7.21 2.04 9.88
C MET A 74 7.69 0.70 9.30
N LEU A 75 8.87 0.21 9.70
CA LEU A 75 9.37 -1.10 9.27
C LEU A 75 8.45 -2.24 9.74
N THR A 76 7.91 -2.18 10.96
CA THR A 76 6.91 -3.16 11.42
C THR A 76 5.68 -3.18 10.52
N ILE A 77 5.12 -2.01 10.20
CA ILE A 77 3.95 -1.92 9.30
C ILE A 77 4.25 -2.53 7.92
N LEU A 78 5.42 -2.20 7.34
CA LEU A 78 5.81 -2.70 6.03
C LEU A 78 6.12 -4.20 6.02
N ASP A 79 6.75 -4.72 7.06
CA ASP A 79 7.04 -6.15 7.21
C ASP A 79 5.72 -6.94 7.36
N ASP A 80 4.75 -6.46 8.15
CA ASP A 80 3.42 -7.08 8.27
C ASP A 80 2.64 -7.10 6.94
N GLU A 81 2.75 -6.03 6.15
CA GLU A 81 2.17 -5.98 4.80
C GLU A 81 2.83 -7.00 3.85
N LEU A 82 4.15 -7.16 3.93
CA LEU A 82 4.88 -8.15 3.14
C LEU A 82 4.54 -9.58 3.53
N ASP A 83 4.42 -9.87 4.82
CA ASP A 83 4.03 -11.19 5.32
C ASP A 83 2.59 -11.56 4.91
N SER A 84 1.69 -10.57 4.97
CA SER A 84 0.33 -10.72 4.47
C SER A 84 0.29 -11.02 2.97
N LEU A 85 1.11 -10.32 2.17
CA LEU A 85 1.24 -10.58 0.74
C LEU A 85 1.84 -11.96 0.46
N ALA A 86 2.91 -12.33 1.17
CA ALA A 86 3.55 -13.64 1.04
C ALA A 86 2.56 -14.77 1.29
N THR A 87 1.76 -14.64 2.36
CA THR A 87 0.69 -15.58 2.71
C THR A 87 -0.36 -15.67 1.60
N ALA A 88 -0.80 -14.52 1.07
CA ALA A 88 -1.80 -14.49 0.00
C ALA A 88 -1.29 -15.13 -1.31
N LEU A 89 -0.04 -14.89 -1.68
CA LEU A 89 0.59 -15.47 -2.86
C LEU A 89 0.81 -16.98 -2.72
N ALA A 90 1.15 -17.45 -1.51
CA ALA A 90 1.36 -18.86 -1.21
C ALA A 90 0.06 -19.67 -1.07
N ALA A 91 -1.08 -19.00 -0.87
CA ALA A 91 -2.39 -19.66 -0.76
C ALA A 91 -2.90 -20.24 -2.09
N ASP A 92 -2.39 -19.77 -3.23
CA ASP A 92 -2.66 -20.39 -4.52
C ASP A 92 -1.71 -21.58 -4.75
N ALA A 93 -2.27 -22.73 -5.14
CA ALA A 93 -1.50 -23.93 -5.50
C ALA A 93 -0.54 -23.70 -6.68
N ASP A 94 -0.80 -22.68 -7.50
CA ASP A 94 0.02 -22.24 -8.62
C ASP A 94 0.56 -20.84 -8.33
N SER A 95 1.76 -20.82 -7.74
CA SER A 95 2.44 -19.59 -7.34
C SER A 95 2.77 -18.68 -8.53
N ASP A 96 3.11 -19.24 -9.69
CA ASP A 96 3.43 -18.47 -10.89
C ASP A 96 2.20 -17.73 -11.41
N ARG A 97 1.03 -18.38 -11.42
CA ARG A 97 -0.24 -17.71 -11.75
C ARG A 97 -0.59 -16.61 -10.75
N ALA A 98 -0.40 -16.85 -9.45
CA ALA A 98 -0.64 -15.83 -8.44
C ALA A 98 0.28 -14.61 -8.62
N LEU A 99 1.57 -14.84 -8.86
CA LEU A 99 2.56 -13.81 -9.17
C LEU A 99 2.21 -13.03 -10.43
N ALA A 100 1.77 -13.72 -11.50
CA ALA A 100 1.34 -13.07 -12.73
C ALA A 100 0.13 -12.14 -12.50
N ARG A 101 -0.91 -12.63 -11.81
CA ARG A 101 -2.09 -11.80 -11.49
C ARG A 101 -1.74 -10.60 -10.60
N TYR A 102 -0.86 -10.77 -9.63
CA TYR A 102 -0.39 -9.65 -8.81
C TYR A 102 0.31 -8.57 -9.65
N ARG A 103 1.13 -8.98 -10.65
CA ARG A 103 1.77 -8.04 -11.57
C ARG A 103 0.77 -7.33 -12.47
N GLU A 104 -0.16 -8.07 -13.06
CA GLU A 104 -1.25 -7.52 -13.89
C GLU A 104 -2.06 -6.49 -13.10
N PHE A 105 -2.33 -6.75 -11.83
CA PHE A 105 -2.99 -5.80 -10.93
C PHE A 105 -2.18 -4.53 -10.73
N GLY A 106 -0.87 -4.67 -10.47
CA GLY A 106 0.03 -3.51 -10.40
C GLY A 106 0.10 -2.73 -11.71
N ASP A 107 0.06 -3.40 -12.86
CA ASP A 107 0.02 -2.77 -14.19
C ASP A 107 -1.29 -2.04 -14.45
N LEU A 108 -2.42 -2.62 -14.07
CA LEU A 108 -3.74 -1.98 -14.17
C LEU A 108 -3.74 -0.62 -13.45
N ILE A 109 -3.25 -0.57 -12.22
CA ILE A 109 -3.12 0.66 -11.44
C ILE A 109 -2.21 1.67 -12.14
N ARG A 110 -1.03 1.24 -12.59
CA ARG A 110 -0.04 2.14 -13.23
C ARG A 110 -0.55 2.71 -14.55
N ASN A 111 -1.27 1.91 -15.34
CA ASN A 111 -1.71 2.28 -16.67
C ASN A 111 -3.04 3.04 -16.67
N THR A 112 -3.73 3.13 -15.52
CA THR A 112 -5.01 3.84 -15.38
C THR A 112 -4.79 5.18 -14.65
N PRO A 113 -4.96 6.33 -15.33
CA PRO A 113 -4.71 7.65 -14.73
C PRO A 113 -5.53 7.94 -13.46
N SER A 114 -6.81 7.58 -13.43
CA SER A 114 -7.67 7.82 -12.26
C SER A 114 -7.22 7.03 -11.03
N LEU A 115 -6.78 5.78 -11.21
CA LEU A 115 -6.24 4.96 -10.12
C LEU A 115 -4.93 5.53 -9.56
N ARG A 116 -4.05 6.04 -10.43
CA ARG A 116 -2.83 6.73 -9.97
C ARG A 116 -3.16 8.00 -9.18
N ALA A 117 -4.11 8.80 -9.67
CA ALA A 117 -4.55 10.00 -8.98
C ALA A 117 -5.15 9.67 -7.60
N TYR A 118 -6.00 8.64 -7.54
CA TYR A 118 -6.58 8.17 -6.29
C TYR A 118 -5.53 7.66 -5.30
N LEU A 119 -4.51 6.94 -5.77
CA LEU A 119 -3.39 6.54 -4.90
C LEU A 119 -2.55 7.72 -4.39
N SER A 120 -2.42 8.80 -5.17
CA SER A 120 -1.76 10.01 -4.71
C SER A 120 -2.54 10.67 -3.58
N ASP A 121 -3.86 10.82 -3.74
CA ASP A 121 -4.76 11.36 -2.71
C ASP A 121 -4.70 10.52 -1.42
N ILE A 122 -4.67 9.20 -1.55
CA ILE A 122 -4.49 8.29 -0.42
C ILE A 122 -3.15 8.49 0.27
N ALA A 123 -2.07 8.62 -0.50
CA ALA A 123 -0.73 8.82 0.06
C ALA A 123 -0.68 10.13 0.86
N ASP A 124 -1.26 11.21 0.33
CA ASP A 124 -1.36 12.50 1.03
C ASP A 124 -2.15 12.37 2.34
N ARG A 125 -3.29 11.67 2.32
CA ARG A 125 -4.07 11.38 3.53
C ARG A 125 -3.32 10.54 4.56
N PHE A 126 -2.49 9.59 4.12
CA PHE A 126 -1.65 8.82 5.05
C PHE A 126 -0.54 9.70 5.64
N VAL A 127 0.00 10.67 4.89
CA VAL A 127 0.96 11.64 5.44
C VAL A 127 0.30 12.43 6.56
N ASP A 128 -0.94 12.92 6.37
CA ASP A 128 -1.68 13.65 7.40
C ASP A 128 -1.87 12.80 8.67
N ILE A 129 -2.30 11.54 8.51
CA ILE A 129 -2.49 10.61 9.63
C ILE A 129 -1.17 10.35 10.36
N ALA A 130 -0.08 10.12 9.62
CA ALA A 130 1.23 9.88 10.19
C ALA A 130 1.79 11.13 10.90
N ALA A 131 1.58 12.32 10.33
CA ALA A 131 2.00 13.59 10.95
C ALA A 131 1.24 13.84 12.26
N GLU A 132 -0.06 13.58 12.31
CA GLU A 132 -0.86 13.66 13.54
C GLU A 132 -0.35 12.68 14.60
N ALA A 133 -0.08 11.43 14.21
CA ALA A 133 0.46 10.42 15.12
C ALA A 133 1.84 10.81 15.67
N LEU A 134 2.74 11.35 14.84
CA LEU A 134 4.08 11.77 15.24
C LEU A 134 4.07 13.04 16.10
N ALA A 135 3.19 14.00 15.81
CA ALA A 135 3.00 15.20 16.61
C ALA A 135 2.60 14.87 18.05
N SER A 136 1.73 13.85 18.22
CA SER A 136 1.31 13.38 19.56
C SER A 136 2.48 12.91 20.45
N ARG A 137 3.58 12.43 19.85
CA ARG A 137 4.79 11.99 20.59
C ARG A 137 5.62 13.13 21.15
N THR A 138 5.58 14.28 20.51
CA THR A 138 6.51 15.40 20.73
C THR A 138 5.84 16.62 21.34
N GLY A 139 4.50 16.67 21.34
CA GLY A 139 3.72 17.83 21.75
C GLY A 139 3.71 18.97 20.73
N LEU A 140 4.24 18.72 19.52
CA LEU A 140 4.16 19.64 18.39
C LEU A 140 2.75 19.65 17.78
N ARG A 141 2.50 20.59 16.87
CA ARG A 141 1.28 20.60 16.07
C ARG A 141 1.47 19.72 14.83
N PRO A 142 0.42 19.05 14.33
CA PRO A 142 0.53 18.23 13.12
C PRO A 142 0.96 19.01 11.87
N ASP A 143 0.66 20.31 11.81
CA ASP A 143 1.02 21.21 10.70
C ASP A 143 2.43 21.83 10.85
N ASP A 144 3.15 21.54 11.93
CA ASP A 144 4.55 21.94 12.07
C ASP A 144 5.44 21.20 11.05
N PRO A 145 6.58 21.79 10.62
CA PRO A 145 7.44 21.16 9.62
C PRO A 145 7.99 19.80 10.03
N GLU A 146 8.26 19.57 11.32
CA GLU A 146 8.94 18.37 11.81
C GLU A 146 8.08 17.10 11.68
N PRO A 147 6.81 17.03 12.15
CA PRO A 147 5.95 15.87 11.91
C PRO A 147 5.65 15.66 10.43
N GLN A 148 5.48 16.75 9.67
CA GLN A 148 5.19 16.70 8.23
C GLN A 148 6.33 16.06 7.43
N ILE A 149 7.57 16.54 7.60
CA ILE A 149 8.70 15.99 6.86
C ILE A 149 9.05 14.57 7.32
N ALA A 150 8.88 14.27 8.62
CA ALA A 150 9.08 12.93 9.15
C ALA A 150 8.06 11.94 8.55
N ALA A 151 6.77 12.28 8.55
CA ALA A 151 5.72 11.48 7.95
C ALA A 151 5.97 11.24 6.45
N ALA A 152 6.24 12.30 5.68
CA ALA A 152 6.54 12.19 4.26
C ALA A 152 7.77 11.31 3.98
N THR A 153 8.81 11.40 4.83
CA THR A 153 10.02 10.57 4.72
C THR A 153 9.73 9.09 4.98
N LEU A 154 8.96 8.79 6.03
CA LEU A 154 8.57 7.42 6.36
C LEU A 154 7.69 6.82 5.27
N LEU A 155 6.67 7.55 4.80
CA LEU A 155 5.77 7.05 3.75
C LEU A 155 6.43 6.97 2.38
N GLY A 156 7.53 7.69 2.16
CA GLY A 156 8.41 7.47 1.02
C GLY A 156 8.89 6.02 0.88
N MET A 157 8.97 5.27 1.98
CA MET A 157 9.35 3.85 1.97
C MET A 157 8.32 2.96 1.26
N TRP A 158 7.03 3.30 1.26
CA TRP A 158 6.03 2.58 0.45
C TRP A 158 6.35 2.65 -1.03
N ARG A 159 6.81 3.80 -1.53
CA ARG A 159 7.20 3.94 -2.94
C ARG A 159 8.38 3.01 -3.27
N VAL A 160 9.33 2.86 -2.34
CA VAL A 160 10.45 1.91 -2.46
C VAL A 160 9.92 0.47 -2.47
N GLN A 161 9.05 0.12 -1.53
CA GLN A 161 8.45 -1.22 -1.45
C GLN A 161 7.68 -1.56 -2.74
N PHE A 162 6.81 -0.68 -3.25
CA PHE A 162 6.09 -0.89 -4.50
C PHE A 162 7.02 -1.04 -5.71
N HIS A 163 8.07 -0.23 -5.77
CA HIS A 163 9.08 -0.34 -6.83
C HIS A 163 9.80 -1.69 -6.78
N ALA A 164 10.24 -2.10 -5.58
CA ALA A 164 10.94 -3.36 -5.37
C ALA A 164 10.04 -4.57 -5.63
N LEU A 165 8.77 -4.53 -5.20
CA LEU A 165 7.77 -5.56 -5.47
C LEU A 165 7.62 -5.79 -6.98
N ARG A 166 7.51 -4.71 -7.76
CA ARG A 166 7.45 -4.81 -9.23
C ARG A 166 8.67 -5.48 -9.84
N THR A 167 9.85 -5.25 -9.26
CA THR A 167 11.13 -5.80 -9.75
C THR A 167 11.29 -7.28 -9.40
N HIS A 168 10.98 -7.66 -8.15
CA HIS A 168 11.31 -8.98 -7.60
C HIS A 168 10.14 -9.97 -7.65
N VAL A 169 8.89 -9.51 -7.57
CA VAL A 169 7.69 -10.37 -7.63
C VAL A 169 7.39 -10.67 -9.10
N ARG A 170 7.89 -11.82 -9.56
CA ARG A 170 7.74 -12.26 -10.95
C ARG A 170 7.68 -13.78 -11.07
N PRO A 171 6.95 -14.32 -12.08
CA PRO A 171 6.92 -15.76 -12.34
C PRO A 171 8.33 -16.37 -12.42
N GLY A 172 8.47 -17.60 -11.97
CA GLY A 172 9.74 -18.33 -11.90
C GLY A 172 10.67 -17.89 -10.76
N HIS A 173 10.24 -16.99 -9.87
CA HIS A 173 10.99 -16.61 -8.67
C HIS A 173 10.26 -17.05 -7.40
N PRO A 174 10.93 -17.72 -6.44
CA PRO A 174 10.30 -18.10 -5.18
C PRO A 174 9.79 -16.87 -4.43
N VAL A 175 8.52 -16.91 -4.00
CA VAL A 175 7.88 -15.83 -3.23
C VAL A 175 8.74 -15.40 -2.02
N PRO A 176 9.26 -16.32 -1.17
CA PRO A 176 10.08 -15.90 -0.03
C PRO A 176 11.32 -15.10 -0.45
N ALA A 177 12.03 -15.53 -1.50
CA ALA A 177 13.21 -14.84 -1.99
C ALA A 177 12.89 -13.45 -2.57
N ALA A 178 11.72 -13.30 -3.21
CA ALA A 178 11.25 -12.02 -3.71
C ALA A 178 10.91 -11.06 -2.56
N ILE A 179 10.19 -11.53 -1.54
CA ILE A 179 9.83 -10.74 -0.36
C ILE A 179 11.08 -10.31 0.42
N ASP A 180 12.05 -11.22 0.60
CA ASP A 180 13.34 -10.89 1.22
C ASP A 180 14.09 -9.80 0.46
N ALA A 181 14.05 -9.82 -0.87
CA ALA A 181 14.67 -8.79 -1.70
C ALA A 181 14.00 -7.43 -1.51
N VAL A 182 12.67 -7.40 -1.45
CA VAL A 182 11.89 -6.18 -1.17
C VAL A 182 12.23 -5.62 0.21
N ALA A 183 12.20 -6.45 1.24
CA ALA A 183 12.50 -6.03 2.61
C ALA A 183 13.94 -5.49 2.74
N ARG A 184 14.92 -6.07 2.03
CA ARG A 184 16.29 -5.53 1.98
C ARG A 184 16.37 -4.13 1.38
N GLU A 185 15.63 -3.84 0.32
CA GLU A 185 15.59 -2.51 -0.29
C GLU A 185 14.93 -1.47 0.62
N VAL A 186 13.80 -1.83 1.24
CA VAL A 186 13.11 -0.98 2.23
C VAL A 186 14.02 -0.68 3.41
N ARG A 187 14.69 -1.68 4.00
CA ARG A 187 15.64 -1.47 5.10
C ARG A 187 16.84 -0.60 4.69
N ARG A 188 17.24 -0.62 3.43
CA ARG A 188 18.29 0.29 2.91
C ARG A 188 17.79 1.73 2.83
N ALA A 189 16.55 1.95 2.42
CA ALA A 189 15.92 3.28 2.46
C ALA A 189 15.72 3.76 3.91
N ALA A 190 15.32 2.88 4.82
CA ALA A 190 15.15 3.18 6.24
C ALA A 190 16.43 3.72 6.89
N ARG A 191 17.59 3.15 6.58
CA ARG A 191 18.89 3.69 7.08
C ARG A 191 19.16 5.12 6.63
N LEU A 192 18.72 5.51 5.43
CA LEU A 192 18.83 6.90 4.97
C LEU A 192 17.85 7.82 5.70
N ALA A 193 16.66 7.33 6.05
CA ALA A 193 15.72 8.08 6.88
C ALA A 193 16.25 8.30 8.31
N GLU A 194 16.91 7.30 8.90
CA GLU A 194 17.51 7.41 10.24
C GLU A 194 18.74 8.35 10.26
N ALA A 195 19.61 8.23 9.27
CA ALA A 195 20.83 9.03 9.20
C ALA A 195 20.62 10.44 8.60
N GLY A 196 19.46 10.67 7.96
CA GLY A 196 19.15 11.88 7.23
C GLY A 196 19.88 12.01 5.88
N LEU A 197 19.58 13.08 5.15
CA LEU A 197 20.12 13.31 3.79
C LEU A 197 21.63 13.54 3.75
N ALA A 198 22.27 13.89 4.88
CA ALA A 198 23.72 14.03 4.98
C ALA A 198 24.47 12.71 4.70
N ALA A 199 23.81 11.56 4.85
CA ALA A 199 24.37 10.25 4.55
C ALA A 199 24.26 9.85 3.06
N PHE A 200 23.63 10.68 2.21
CA PHE A 200 23.48 10.39 0.79
C PHE A 200 24.81 10.65 0.03
N PRO A 201 25.44 9.63 -0.57
CA PRO A 201 26.74 9.78 -1.20
C PRO A 201 26.64 10.55 -2.53
N ALA A 202 27.58 11.47 -2.79
CA ALA A 202 27.82 11.97 -4.14
C ALA A 202 28.66 10.94 -4.92
N VAL A 203 28.22 10.59 -6.13
CA VAL A 203 29.07 9.82 -7.05
C VAL A 203 30.12 10.80 -7.60
N PRO A 204 31.42 10.47 -7.53
CA PRO A 204 32.48 11.33 -8.04
C PRO A 204 32.45 11.49 -9.57
#